data_AF-A0A3N1APN9-F1
#
_entry.id   AF-A0A3N1APN9-F1
#
_cell.length_a   1.000
_cell.length_b   1.000
_cell.length_c   1.000
_cell.angle_alpha   90.00
_cell.angle_beta   90.00
_cell.angle_gamma   90.00
#
_symmetry.space_group_name_H-M   'P 1'
#
loop_
_entity.id
_entity.type
_entity.pdbx_description
1 polymer ?
#
loop_
_entity_poly.entity_id
_entity_poly.type
_entity_poly.pdbx_seq_one_letter_code
_entity_poly.pdbx_strand_id
1 'polypeptide(L)'
;MPRNDGIGGLPRQLRRLPGNAGPQHTTAHDDVITHARRLVTRHMPRRNDGCLPCGQVYCRPFRKALAYLDRHRDPAARRVRAVLQLHGLQPPEMVPERMDDNEQQ
;
A
#
# COMPACT_ATOMS: atom_id res chain seq x y z
N MET A 1 -27.74 -10.19 64.23
CA MET A 1 -27.12 -11.10 63.24
C MET A 1 -27.15 -10.40 61.87
N PRO A 2 -26.01 -10.24 61.17
CA PRO A 2 -25.92 -9.49 59.92
C PRO A 2 -26.51 -10.25 58.72
N ARG A 3 -27.02 -9.47 57.76
CA ARG A 3 -27.67 -9.92 56.52
C ARG A 3 -26.62 -10.39 55.51
N ASN A 4 -26.94 -11.48 54.82
CA ASN A 4 -26.10 -12.17 53.85
C ASN A 4 -25.86 -11.36 52.57
N ASP A 5 -24.62 -11.45 52.10
CA ASP A 5 -24.09 -10.82 50.91
C ASP A 5 -24.82 -11.24 49.62
N GLY A 6 -25.05 -10.26 48.75
CA GLY A 6 -25.60 -10.45 47.41
C GLY A 6 -24.65 -11.27 46.53
N ILE A 7 -25.06 -12.51 46.22
CA ILE A 7 -24.39 -13.38 45.26
C ILE A 7 -24.52 -12.78 43.86
N GLY A 8 -23.37 -12.52 43.25
CA GLY A 8 -23.25 -12.09 41.87
C GLY A 8 -23.51 -13.22 40.88
N GLY A 9 -23.73 -12.81 39.63
CA GLY A 9 -23.32 -13.57 38.45
C GLY A 9 -24.38 -14.47 37.82
N LEU A 10 -25.17 -13.90 36.93
CA LEU A 10 -25.63 -14.59 35.72
C LEU A 10 -25.64 -13.59 34.55
N PRO A 11 -24.62 -13.57 33.66
CA PRO A 11 -24.72 -12.80 32.44
C PRO A 11 -25.72 -13.48 31.49
N ARG A 12 -26.73 -12.71 31.06
CA ARG A 12 -27.63 -13.02 29.94
C ARG A 12 -26.86 -13.04 28.61
N GLN A 13 -26.09 -14.09 28.34
CA GLN A 13 -25.52 -14.33 27.02
C GLN A 13 -26.44 -15.21 26.18
N LEU A 14 -27.53 -14.62 25.67
CA LEU A 14 -28.21 -15.18 24.51
C LEU A 14 -27.39 -14.89 23.25
N ARG A 15 -26.70 -15.94 22.78
CA ARG A 15 -26.37 -16.27 21.38
C ARG A 15 -26.26 -15.07 20.41
N ARG A 16 -25.08 -14.46 20.32
CA ARG A 16 -24.61 -13.92 19.04
C ARG A 16 -24.04 -15.08 18.24
N LEU A 17 -24.70 -15.44 17.15
CA LEU A 17 -24.09 -16.26 16.10
C LEU A 17 -22.81 -15.55 15.63
N PRO A 18 -21.65 -16.24 15.53
CA PRO A 18 -20.52 -15.68 14.81
C PRO A 18 -20.86 -15.73 13.32
N GLY A 19 -21.43 -14.64 12.82
CA GLY A 19 -21.40 -14.32 11.40
C GLY A 19 -19.95 -14.07 11.00
N ASN A 20 -19.22 -15.14 10.69
CA ASN A 20 -17.88 -15.08 10.11
C ASN A 20 -17.97 -14.54 8.67
N ALA A 21 -18.11 -13.23 8.52
CA ALA A 21 -17.75 -12.50 7.32
C ALA A 21 -16.60 -11.56 7.70
N GLY A 22 -15.37 -12.10 7.64
CA GLY A 22 -14.19 -11.51 8.27
C GLY A 22 -13.59 -10.28 7.57
N PRO A 23 -12.74 -9.49 8.27
CA PRO A 23 -12.03 -8.33 7.73
C PRO A 23 -10.70 -8.68 7.02
N GLN A 24 -10.49 -9.92 6.58
CA GLN A 24 -9.17 -10.37 6.10
C GLN A 24 -8.70 -9.67 4.81
N HIS A 25 -9.65 -9.18 3.99
CA HIS A 25 -9.36 -8.56 2.71
C HIS A 25 -8.88 -7.11 2.84
N THR A 26 -9.29 -6.39 3.88
CA THR A 26 -8.86 -4.99 4.11
C THR A 26 -7.45 -4.94 4.68
N THR A 27 -7.12 -5.79 5.65
CA THR A 27 -5.80 -5.79 6.29
C THR A 27 -4.69 -6.16 5.30
N ALA A 28 -4.91 -7.18 4.45
CA ALA A 28 -3.95 -7.57 3.44
C ALA A 28 -3.74 -6.46 2.39
N HIS A 29 -4.79 -5.73 2.01
CA HIS A 29 -4.70 -4.61 1.08
C HIS A 29 -3.93 -3.43 1.68
N ASP A 30 -4.19 -3.08 2.95
CA ASP A 30 -3.46 -2.06 3.70
C ASP A 30 -1.96 -2.40 3.86
N ASP A 31 -1.65 -3.68 4.06
CA ASP A 31 -0.26 -4.17 4.12
C ASP A 31 0.47 -3.98 2.79
N VAL A 32 -0.20 -4.25 1.67
CA VAL A 32 0.38 -4.06 0.32
C VAL A 32 0.56 -2.57 0.02
N ILE A 33 -0.39 -1.69 0.39
CA ILE A 33 -0.21 -0.23 0.28
C ILE A 33 0.99 0.22 1.12
N THR A 34 1.11 -0.27 2.35
CA THR A 34 2.22 0.05 3.25
C THR A 34 3.55 -0.45 2.71
N HIS A 35 3.57 -1.64 2.11
CA HIS A 35 4.74 -2.17 1.43
C HIS A 35 5.12 -1.33 0.20
N ALA A 36 4.15 -0.96 -0.63
CA ALA A 36 4.36 -0.11 -1.80
C ALA A 36 4.98 1.23 -1.38
N ARG A 37 4.43 1.91 -0.37
CA ARG A 37 5.00 3.15 0.18
C ARG A 37 6.47 2.99 0.57
N ARG A 38 6.81 1.91 1.28
CA ARG A 38 8.20 1.60 1.67
C ARG A 38 9.11 1.43 0.45
N LEU A 39 8.64 0.76 -0.60
CA LEU A 39 9.42 0.60 -1.84
C LEU A 39 9.66 1.94 -2.54
N VAL A 40 8.65 2.80 -2.63
CA VAL A 40 8.82 4.11 -3.31
C VAL A 40 9.83 4.99 -2.56
N THR A 41 9.80 4.97 -1.22
CA THR A 41 10.78 5.71 -0.40
C THR A 41 12.18 5.10 -0.50
N ARG A 42 12.32 3.77 -0.38
CA ARG A 42 13.62 3.09 -0.41
C ARG A 42 14.30 3.22 -1.78
N HIS A 43 13.52 3.16 -2.84
CA HIS A 43 14.01 3.19 -4.20
C HIS A 43 13.87 4.57 -4.87
N MET A 44 13.61 5.61 -4.09
CA MET A 44 13.47 6.97 -4.59
C MET A 44 14.75 7.38 -5.34
N PRO A 45 14.64 7.80 -6.62
CA PRO A 45 15.80 8.20 -7.37
C PRO A 45 16.33 9.54 -6.89
N ARG A 46 17.65 9.66 -6.88
CA ARG A 46 18.37 10.92 -6.66
C ARG A 46 18.76 11.52 -7.99
N ARG A 47 18.93 12.84 -8.01
CA ARG A 47 19.15 13.62 -9.24
C ARG A 47 20.35 13.13 -10.06
N ASN A 48 21.44 12.76 -9.38
CA ASN A 48 22.69 12.40 -10.04
C ASN A 48 23.03 10.90 -9.93
N ASP A 49 22.50 10.22 -8.92
CA ASP A 49 22.91 8.84 -8.57
C ASP A 49 21.86 7.78 -8.95
N GLY A 50 20.69 8.20 -9.41
CA GLY A 50 19.55 7.29 -9.63
C GLY A 50 19.12 6.60 -8.34
N CYS A 51 18.64 5.37 -8.45
CA CYS A 51 18.22 4.54 -7.32
C CYS A 51 19.43 3.91 -6.63
N LEU A 52 19.77 4.37 -5.41
CA LEU A 52 20.93 3.89 -4.66
C LEU A 52 21.01 2.35 -4.50
N PRO A 53 19.91 1.63 -4.18
CA PRO A 53 19.96 0.17 -4.09
C PRO A 53 20.13 -0.58 -5.41
N CYS A 54 19.78 0.02 -6.55
CA CYS A 54 19.68 -0.68 -7.83
C CYS A 54 20.62 -0.15 -8.91
N GLY A 55 21.23 1.03 -8.72
CA GLY A 55 22.10 1.70 -9.70
C GLY A 55 21.39 2.19 -10.97
N GLN A 56 20.06 2.14 -11.02
CA GLN A 56 19.26 2.53 -12.19
C GLN A 56 18.44 3.79 -11.88
N VAL A 57 18.27 4.69 -12.84
CA VAL A 57 17.51 5.93 -12.64
C VAL A 57 16.06 5.65 -12.22
N TYR A 58 15.36 4.73 -12.88
CA TYR A 58 14.04 4.24 -12.44
C TYR A 58 14.01 2.72 -12.36
N CYS A 59 14.44 2.19 -11.22
CA CYS A 59 14.44 0.76 -11.02
C CYS A 59 13.01 0.16 -11.06
N ARG A 60 12.92 -1.12 -11.42
CA ARG A 60 11.64 -1.86 -11.51
C ARG A 60 10.80 -1.81 -10.23
N PRO A 61 11.34 -1.98 -8.99
CA PRO A 61 10.52 -1.92 -7.79
C PRO A 61 9.92 -0.54 -7.54
N PHE A 62 10.66 0.54 -7.84
CA PHE A 62 10.12 1.90 -7.76
C PHE A 62 8.93 2.11 -8.71
N ARG A 63 9.10 1.77 -9.99
CA ARG A 63 8.06 1.94 -11.01
C ARG A 63 6.80 1.14 -10.67
N LYS A 64 6.95 -0.12 -10.27
CA LYS A 64 5.82 -0.98 -9.85
C LYS A 64 5.09 -0.42 -8.64
N ALA A 65 5.82 0.00 -7.61
CA ALA A 65 5.22 0.51 -6.39
C ALA A 65 4.51 1.86 -6.61
N LEU A 66 5.10 2.76 -7.40
CA LEU A 66 4.46 4.02 -7.77
C LEU A 66 3.18 3.79 -8.59
N ALA A 67 3.24 2.93 -9.61
CA ALA A 67 2.08 2.56 -10.42
C ALA A 67 0.96 1.91 -9.58
N TYR A 68 1.31 1.08 -8.60
CA TYR A 68 0.35 0.50 -7.67
C TYR A 68 -0.34 1.57 -6.82
N LEU A 69 0.42 2.49 -6.22
CA LEU A 69 -0.13 3.60 -5.43
C LEU A 69 -1.01 4.53 -6.30
N ASP A 70 -0.62 4.79 -7.55
CA ASP A 70 -1.42 5.56 -8.50
C ASP A 70 -2.77 4.90 -8.80
N ARG A 71 -2.77 3.59 -9.09
CA ARG A 71 -4.00 2.82 -9.34
C ARG A 71 -4.98 2.87 -8.16
N HIS A 72 -4.45 2.87 -6.93
CA HIS A 72 -5.23 2.94 -5.70
C HIS A 72 -5.48 4.37 -5.21
N ARG A 73 -5.12 5.40 -6.00
CA ARG A 73 -5.28 6.83 -5.67
C ARG A 73 -4.68 7.22 -4.31
N ASP A 74 -3.61 6.54 -3.91
CA ASP A 74 -2.94 6.81 -2.64
C ASP A 74 -2.26 8.20 -2.68
N PRO A 75 -2.43 9.03 -1.64
CA PRO A 75 -1.83 10.37 -1.63
C PRO A 75 -0.30 10.35 -1.67
N ALA A 76 0.36 9.24 -1.31
CA ALA A 76 1.80 9.10 -1.43
C ALA A 76 2.26 9.14 -2.89
N ALA A 77 1.49 8.62 -3.85
CA ALA A 77 1.85 8.70 -5.27
C ALA A 77 1.93 10.16 -5.74
N ARG A 78 0.93 10.99 -5.38
CA ARG A 78 0.94 12.43 -5.69
C ARG A 78 2.14 13.14 -5.07
N ARG A 79 2.46 12.85 -3.81
CA ARG A 79 3.64 13.42 -3.14
C ARG A 79 4.94 13.01 -3.81
N VAL A 80 5.08 11.73 -4.15
CA VAL A 80 6.28 11.23 -4.85
C VAL A 80 6.43 11.92 -6.20
N ARG A 81 5.36 12.02 -6.99
CA ARG A 81 5.38 12.73 -8.27
C ARG A 81 5.76 14.20 -8.09
N ALA A 82 5.22 14.88 -7.09
CA ALA A 82 5.61 16.27 -6.80
C ALA A 82 7.10 16.41 -6.45
N VAL A 83 7.66 15.49 -5.67
CA VAL A 83 9.09 15.46 -5.35
C VAL A 83 9.93 15.19 -6.61
N LEU A 84 9.51 14.24 -7.45
CA LEU A 84 10.15 13.97 -8.73
C LEU A 84 10.17 15.22 -9.63
N GLN A 85 9.04 15.93 -9.75
CA GLN A 85 8.95 17.19 -10.49
C GLN A 85 9.90 18.25 -9.94
N LEU A 86 9.91 18.44 -8.62
CA LEU A 86 10.75 19.42 -7.95
C LEU A 86 12.24 19.20 -8.23
N HIS A 87 12.66 17.94 -8.36
CA HIS A 87 14.05 17.58 -8.65
C HIS A 87 14.39 17.45 -10.13
N GLY A 88 13.43 17.72 -11.03
CA GLY A 88 13.59 17.50 -12.47
C GLY A 88 13.74 16.02 -12.85
N LEU A 89 13.27 15.11 -11.98
CA LEU A 89 13.22 13.66 -12.16
C LEU A 89 11.80 13.24 -12.55
N GLN A 90 11.09 14.08 -13.30
CA GLN A 90 9.87 13.64 -13.94
C GLN A 90 10.28 12.65 -15.04
N PRO A 91 9.87 11.36 -15.00
CA PRO A 91 10.10 10.50 -16.14
C PRO A 91 9.41 11.16 -17.36
N PRO A 92 10.03 11.13 -18.57
CA PRO A 92 9.29 11.45 -19.79
C PRO A 92 8.04 10.60 -19.75
N GLU A 93 6.87 11.19 -20.08
CA GLU A 93 5.56 10.58 -19.87
C GLU A 93 5.67 9.07 -19.95
N MET A 94 5.33 8.37 -18.86
CA MET A 94 5.10 6.93 -18.93
C MET A 94 3.86 6.78 -19.80
N VAL A 95 4.03 6.95 -21.11
CA VAL A 95 3.16 6.35 -22.10
C VAL A 95 3.14 4.91 -21.66
N PRO A 96 1.99 4.35 -21.24
CA PRO A 96 1.92 2.92 -21.10
C PRO A 96 2.38 2.42 -22.46
N GLU A 97 3.55 1.78 -22.52
CA GLU A 97 3.89 0.95 -23.67
C GLU A 97 2.65 0.08 -23.80
N ARG A 98 1.88 0.38 -24.86
CA ARG A 98 0.79 -0.48 -25.24
C ARG A 98 1.48 -1.82 -25.31
N MET A 99 1.02 -2.76 -24.49
CA MET A 99 1.30 -4.15 -24.76
C MET A 99 0.65 -4.35 -26.13
N ASP A 100 1.45 -4.15 -27.17
CA ASP A 100 1.21 -4.67 -28.50
C ASP A 100 1.26 -6.20 -28.30
N ASP A 101 0.13 -6.74 -27.82
CA ASP A 101 -0.24 -8.15 -27.94
C ASP A 101 -0.54 -8.44 -29.41
N ASN A 102 0.38 -8.08 -30.31
CA ASN A 102 0.37 -8.50 -31.69
C ASN A 102 1.75 -9.05 -32.05
N GLU A 103 1.74 -10.32 -32.41
CA GLU A 103 2.81 -11.14 -33.01
C GLU A 103 3.86 -11.77 -32.07
N GLN A 104 3.56 -13.00 -31.62
CA GLN A 104 3.96 -14.20 -32.38
C GLN A 104 3.44 -15.52 -31.75
N GLN A 105 2.68 -16.24 -32.58
CA GLN A 105 2.30 -17.68 -32.57
C GLN A 105 1.08 -18.12 -31.76
#